data_AF-A0A3M2HIM7-F1
#
_entry.id   AF-A0A3M2HIM7-F1
#
_cell.length_a   1.000
_cell.length_b   1.000
_cell.length_c   1.000
_cell.angle_alpha   90.00
_cell.angle_beta   90.00
_cell.angle_gamma   90.00
#
_symmetry.space_group_name_H-M   'P 1'
#
loop_
_entity.id
_entity.type
_entity.pdbx_description
1 polymer ?
#
loop_
_entity_poly.entity_id
_entity_poly.type
_entity_poly.pdbx_seq_one_letter_code
_entity_poly.pdbx_strand_id
1 'polypeptide(L)'
;MNSKRVIHEGYLAAQQKVSQALNQTSPSSCWSFPSDGSRDNQMIYDADTYQGAVWVPYYFVEWTKSEEALSEELLHLGYPNPFPIEASVPDSRRTLPGEMHLSRMMIRFHDFAIGMISVEAELFAQEKMSVKEWRLLGEAAGSRLPEFCNPLINAACTALRRVVPGTLMWQEGFQDEMDKTSLMWAHRIFVVECAEQSEFEEWTQLAHQLIPQHQPKPVENVSIHQNICFYPSIGNSAVVYLAGMEETRKQVASLPRVIELQNAYWAGADSINQKLFRQIVRFSIDKKDSIGELQEQSENILEIVEQITIYNAVMKNHITQLAPQDIVIWESLAKAWRLNQLLESIDEKLSTFQQMNERVLSRLLNRQNSRLNTMVLVFTFVSLITVFFSIFDFTQGGLTVPNVIRSSLVLVLIILMVFMVRRSMQWLNE
;
A
#
# COMPACT_ATOMS: atom_id res chain seq x y z
N MET A 1 -8.45 0.53 -1.18
CA MET A 1 -9.63 0.19 -0.35
C MET A 1 -9.25 0.17 1.13
N ASN A 2 -10.11 0.65 2.03
CA ASN A 2 -9.94 0.56 3.48
C ASN A 2 -10.31 -0.86 3.95
N SER A 3 -9.31 -1.73 4.01
CA SER A 3 -9.48 -3.17 4.26
C SER A 3 -10.14 -3.45 5.61
N LYS A 4 -9.89 -2.64 6.65
CA LYS A 4 -10.55 -2.79 7.96
C LYS A 4 -12.08 -2.71 7.85
N ARG A 5 -12.58 -1.74 7.07
CA ARG A 5 -14.03 -1.55 6.86
C ARG A 5 -14.61 -2.61 5.94
N VAL A 6 -13.88 -3.00 4.89
CA VAL A 6 -14.30 -4.07 3.98
C VAL A 6 -14.37 -5.42 4.71
N ILE A 7 -13.43 -5.72 5.61
CA ILE A 7 -13.48 -6.92 6.47
C ILE A 7 -14.76 -6.92 7.32
N HIS A 8 -15.14 -5.78 7.88
CA HIS A 8 -16.35 -5.67 8.70
C HIS A 8 -17.65 -5.80 7.88
N GLU A 9 -17.70 -5.24 6.67
CA GLU A 9 -18.87 -5.32 5.78
C GLU A 9 -18.98 -6.67 5.04
N GLY A 10 -17.87 -7.40 4.93
CA GLY A 10 -17.72 -8.62 4.13
C GLY A 10 -17.25 -8.32 2.70
N TYR A 11 -16.10 -8.90 2.30
CA TYR A 11 -15.49 -8.66 0.99
C TYR A 11 -16.43 -8.97 -0.16
N LEU A 12 -17.05 -10.16 -0.16
CA LEU A 12 -17.91 -10.59 -1.27
C LEU A 12 -19.05 -9.61 -1.55
N ALA A 13 -19.73 -9.14 -0.50
CA ALA A 13 -20.83 -8.19 -0.63
C ALA A 13 -20.36 -6.84 -1.20
N ALA A 14 -19.22 -6.33 -0.70
CA ALA A 14 -18.62 -5.11 -1.19
C ALA A 14 -18.16 -5.24 -2.66
N GLN A 15 -17.52 -6.34 -3.02
CA GLN A 15 -17.03 -6.63 -4.38
C GLN A 15 -18.17 -6.76 -5.38
N GLN A 16 -19.24 -7.49 -5.03
CA GLN A 16 -20.44 -7.63 -5.85
C GLN A 16 -21.09 -6.27 -6.11
N LYS A 17 -21.27 -5.45 -5.06
CA LYS A 17 -21.86 -4.12 -5.18
C LYS A 17 -21.03 -3.20 -6.09
N VAL A 18 -19.71 -3.20 -5.93
CA VAL A 18 -18.81 -2.36 -6.73
C VAL A 18 -18.74 -2.85 -8.18
N SER A 19 -18.56 -4.15 -8.41
CA SER A 19 -18.52 -4.73 -9.77
C SER A 19 -19.83 -4.51 -10.54
N GLN A 20 -20.98 -4.69 -9.90
CA GLN A 20 -22.28 -4.43 -10.54
C GLN A 20 -22.42 -2.97 -10.98
N ALA A 21 -22.09 -2.02 -10.11
CA ALA A 21 -22.19 -0.60 -10.43
C ALA A 21 -21.16 -0.18 -11.50
N LEU A 22 -19.94 -0.74 -11.49
CA LEU A 22 -18.94 -0.50 -12.54
C LEU A 22 -19.43 -1.00 -13.91
N ASN A 23 -19.94 -2.23 -13.97
CA ASN A 23 -20.47 -2.81 -15.21
C ASN A 23 -21.71 -2.07 -15.75
N GLN A 24 -22.51 -1.45 -14.88
CA GLN A 24 -23.62 -0.57 -15.31
C GLN A 24 -23.13 0.73 -15.95
N THR A 25 -22.02 1.30 -15.43
CA THR A 25 -21.48 2.59 -15.92
C THR A 25 -20.52 2.44 -17.11
N SER A 26 -20.03 1.23 -17.39
CA SER A 26 -19.09 0.97 -18.49
C SER A 26 -19.32 -0.43 -19.08
N PRO A 27 -20.36 -0.61 -19.92
CA PRO A 27 -20.75 -1.92 -20.46
C PRO A 27 -19.66 -2.59 -21.33
N SER A 28 -18.78 -1.79 -21.93
CA SER A 28 -17.62 -2.25 -22.72
C SER A 28 -16.39 -2.62 -21.88
N SER A 29 -16.51 -2.58 -20.55
CA SER A 29 -15.46 -2.95 -19.61
C SER A 29 -15.86 -4.20 -18.86
N CYS A 30 -15.03 -5.24 -18.91
CA CYS A 30 -15.25 -6.46 -18.15
C CYS A 30 -14.70 -6.27 -16.74
N TRP A 31 -15.51 -5.70 -15.84
CA TRP A 31 -15.16 -5.63 -14.42
C TRP A 31 -15.56 -6.92 -13.71
N SER A 32 -14.60 -7.59 -13.10
CA SER A 32 -14.76 -8.85 -12.37
C SER A 32 -14.16 -8.73 -10.97
N PHE A 33 -14.39 -9.73 -10.13
CA PHE A 33 -13.72 -9.91 -8.85
C PHE A 33 -13.39 -11.42 -8.72
N PRO A 34 -12.43 -11.82 -7.87
CA PRO A 34 -12.05 -13.22 -7.81
C PRO A 34 -13.24 -14.05 -7.34
N SER A 35 -13.49 -15.18 -8.00
CA SER A 35 -14.50 -16.13 -7.51
C SER A 35 -14.01 -16.69 -6.18
N ASP A 36 -14.90 -16.77 -5.19
CA ASP A 36 -14.62 -17.51 -3.95
C ASP A 36 -14.21 -18.92 -4.36
N GLY A 37 -12.93 -19.24 -4.19
CA GLY A 37 -12.35 -20.52 -4.61
C GLY A 37 -12.86 -21.71 -3.80
N SER A 38 -14.04 -21.62 -3.18
CA SER A 38 -14.71 -22.74 -2.53
C SER A 38 -15.00 -23.78 -3.60
N ARG A 39 -14.14 -24.80 -3.68
CA ARG A 39 -14.43 -25.99 -4.48
C ARG A 39 -15.62 -26.70 -3.86
N ASP A 40 -16.41 -27.36 -4.70
CA ASP A 40 -17.56 -28.18 -4.29
C ASP A 40 -17.20 -29.35 -3.34
N ASN A 41 -15.90 -29.60 -3.14
CA ASN A 41 -15.37 -30.70 -2.34
C ASN A 41 -15.46 -30.50 -0.81
N GLN A 42 -15.99 -29.35 -0.34
CA GLN A 42 -16.20 -29.03 1.09
C GLN A 42 -14.93 -29.05 1.97
N MET A 43 -13.74 -29.19 1.38
CA MET A 43 -12.49 -29.19 2.14
C MET A 43 -12.06 -27.75 2.45
N ILE A 44 -11.58 -27.52 3.68
CA ILE A 44 -11.07 -26.21 4.11
C ILE A 44 -9.74 -25.91 3.42
N TYR A 45 -8.94 -26.94 3.14
CA TYR A 45 -7.68 -26.88 2.40
C TYR A 45 -7.72 -27.87 1.23
N ASP A 46 -7.19 -27.44 0.10
CA ASP A 46 -6.94 -28.27 -1.06
C ASP A 46 -5.76 -29.22 -0.79
N ALA A 47 -5.91 -30.51 -1.06
CA ALA A 47 -4.87 -31.51 -0.80
C ALA A 47 -3.69 -31.44 -1.79
N ASP A 48 -3.93 -30.93 -3.00
CA ASP A 48 -2.93 -30.89 -4.08
C ASP A 48 -2.18 -29.56 -4.06
N THR A 49 -2.88 -28.46 -3.77
CA THR A 49 -2.30 -27.11 -3.76
C THR A 49 -1.99 -26.58 -2.37
N TYR A 50 -2.47 -27.25 -1.31
CA TYR A 50 -2.42 -26.79 0.09
C TYR A 50 -3.11 -25.43 0.33
N GLN A 51 -3.92 -24.97 -0.61
CA GLN A 51 -4.60 -23.69 -0.55
C GLN A 51 -5.90 -23.80 0.23
N GLY A 52 -6.11 -22.92 1.20
CA GLY A 52 -7.36 -22.83 1.96
C GLY A 52 -8.25 -21.68 1.52
N ALA A 53 -9.47 -21.65 2.05
CA ALA A 53 -10.37 -20.50 1.88
C ALA A 53 -9.69 -19.21 2.41
N VAL A 54 -9.68 -18.16 1.59
CA VAL A 54 -9.04 -16.89 1.94
C VAL A 54 -10.08 -15.92 2.46
N TRP A 55 -9.81 -15.36 3.64
CA TRP A 55 -10.69 -14.34 4.23
C TRP A 55 -10.55 -12.98 3.53
N VAL A 56 -9.38 -12.72 2.93
CA VAL A 56 -9.08 -11.52 2.16
C VAL A 56 -8.78 -11.93 0.72
N PRO A 57 -9.57 -11.52 -0.27
CA PRO A 57 -9.35 -11.91 -1.66
C PRO A 57 -8.02 -11.35 -2.17
N TYR A 58 -7.43 -12.04 -3.16
CA TYR A 58 -6.16 -11.63 -3.76
C TYR A 58 -6.19 -10.22 -4.35
N TYR A 59 -7.34 -9.81 -4.90
CA TYR A 59 -7.62 -8.46 -5.35
C TYR A 59 -9.09 -8.14 -5.09
N PHE A 60 -9.39 -6.86 -4.95
CA PHE A 60 -10.75 -6.39 -4.71
C PHE A 60 -11.58 -6.43 -5.98
N VAL A 61 -11.09 -5.83 -7.07
CA VAL A 61 -11.76 -5.81 -8.37
C VAL A 61 -10.71 -5.80 -9.48
N GLU A 62 -11.05 -6.40 -10.61
CA GLU A 62 -10.24 -6.46 -11.81
C GLU A 62 -10.98 -5.81 -12.98
N TRP A 63 -10.23 -5.12 -13.81
CA TRP A 63 -10.66 -4.62 -15.11
C TRP A 63 -9.87 -5.34 -16.19
N THR A 64 -10.56 -6.08 -17.05
CA THR A 64 -9.94 -6.84 -18.16
C THR A 64 -10.40 -6.29 -19.50
N LYS A 65 -9.47 -6.22 -20.46
CA LYS A 65 -9.75 -5.92 -21.88
C LYS A 65 -9.26 -7.07 -22.76
N SER A 66 -10.12 -7.55 -23.66
CA SER A 66 -9.72 -8.45 -24.76
C SER A 66 -8.85 -7.71 -25.77
N GLU A 67 -8.20 -8.46 -26.65
CA GLU A 67 -7.34 -7.91 -27.71
C GLU A 67 -8.06 -6.87 -28.57
N GLU A 68 -9.30 -7.15 -29.00
CA GLU A 68 -10.06 -6.24 -29.86
C GLU A 68 -10.42 -4.94 -29.13
N ALA A 69 -10.94 -5.08 -27.91
CA ALA A 69 -11.34 -3.93 -27.08
C ALA A 69 -10.13 -3.10 -26.63
N LEU A 70 -8.99 -3.75 -26.40
CA LEU A 70 -7.73 -3.10 -26.07
C LEU A 70 -7.21 -2.33 -27.29
N SER A 71 -7.24 -2.93 -28.48
CA SER A 71 -6.76 -2.31 -29.71
C SER A 71 -7.58 -1.07 -30.09
N GLU A 72 -8.91 -1.10 -29.93
CA GLU A 72 -9.78 0.06 -30.14
C GLU A 72 -9.44 1.21 -29.16
N GLU A 73 -9.26 0.89 -27.88
CA GLU A 73 -8.93 1.87 -26.85
C GLU A 73 -7.55 2.50 -27.09
N LEU A 74 -6.55 1.69 -27.46
CA LEU A 74 -5.21 2.14 -27.80
C LEU A 74 -5.23 3.06 -29.02
N LEU A 75 -6.02 2.72 -30.04
CA LEU A 75 -6.21 3.54 -31.23
C LEU A 75 -6.82 4.90 -30.88
N HIS A 76 -7.79 4.95 -29.97
CA HIS A 76 -8.36 6.20 -29.44
C HIS A 76 -7.33 7.04 -28.69
N LEU A 77 -6.36 6.42 -28.01
CA LEU A 77 -5.23 7.08 -27.37
C LEU A 77 -4.12 7.47 -28.35
N GLY A 78 -4.27 7.19 -29.65
CA GLY A 78 -3.29 7.52 -30.69
C GLY A 78 -2.15 6.50 -30.83
N TYR A 79 -2.34 5.28 -30.31
CA TYR A 79 -1.34 4.22 -30.40
C TYR A 79 -1.85 3.02 -31.22
N PRO A 80 -1.17 2.68 -32.33
CA PRO A 80 -1.53 1.49 -33.12
C PRO A 80 -1.12 0.21 -32.38
N ASN A 81 -1.86 -0.88 -32.62
CA ASN A 81 -1.50 -2.23 -32.20
C ASN A 81 -1.45 -3.10 -33.48
N PRO A 82 -0.27 -3.55 -33.95
CA PRO A 82 1.04 -3.52 -33.29
C PRO A 82 1.72 -2.13 -33.25
N PHE A 83 2.58 -1.97 -32.24
CA PHE A 83 3.33 -0.75 -31.95
C PHE A 83 4.78 -0.87 -32.45
N PRO A 84 5.31 0.11 -33.19
CA PRO A 84 6.72 0.11 -33.55
C PRO A 84 7.60 0.38 -32.31
N ILE A 85 8.69 -0.37 -32.18
CA ILE A 85 9.68 -0.23 -31.10
C ILE A 85 11.07 -0.21 -31.71
N GLU A 86 11.93 0.61 -31.13
CA GLU A 86 13.34 0.67 -31.48
C GLU A 86 14.18 0.61 -30.21
N ALA A 87 15.08 -0.37 -30.13
CA ALA A 87 16.04 -0.48 -29.04
C ALA A 87 17.44 -0.05 -29.49
N SER A 88 18.11 0.78 -28.70
CA SER A 88 19.50 1.15 -28.94
C SER A 88 20.43 0.08 -28.37
N VAL A 89 21.41 -0.37 -29.18
CA VAL A 89 22.46 -1.26 -28.68
C VAL A 89 23.51 -0.43 -27.95
N PRO A 90 23.82 -0.70 -26.67
CA PRO A 90 24.87 0.01 -25.94
C PRO A 90 26.20 -0.01 -26.70
N ASP A 91 26.91 1.11 -26.68
CA ASP A 91 28.22 1.29 -27.33
C ASP A 91 28.23 1.08 -28.86
N SER A 92 27.05 1.11 -29.50
CA SER A 92 26.88 0.99 -30.94
C SER A 92 25.95 2.09 -31.48
N ARG A 93 26.11 2.43 -32.76
CA ARG A 93 25.13 3.26 -33.49
C ARG A 93 23.97 2.44 -34.07
N ARG A 94 23.99 1.12 -33.87
CA ARG A 94 22.96 0.21 -34.36
C ARG A 94 21.71 0.32 -33.49
N THR A 95 20.57 0.36 -34.16
CA THR A 95 19.25 0.23 -33.55
C THR A 95 18.61 -1.08 -33.98
N LEU A 96 17.75 -1.60 -33.11
CA LEU A 96 17.05 -2.87 -33.28
C LEU A 96 15.57 -2.56 -33.52
N PRO A 97 15.10 -2.55 -34.78
CA PRO A 97 13.71 -2.32 -35.09
C PRO A 97 12.87 -3.57 -34.79
N GLY A 98 11.74 -3.36 -34.14
CA GLY A 98 10.77 -4.40 -33.85
C GLY A 98 9.36 -3.85 -33.68
N GLU A 99 8.44 -4.75 -33.41
CA GLU A 99 7.03 -4.46 -33.20
C GLU A 99 6.57 -5.16 -31.93
N MET A 100 5.71 -4.51 -31.15
CA MET A 100 5.04 -5.12 -30.00
C MET A 100 3.56 -5.22 -30.28
N HIS A 101 3.02 -6.40 -30.11
CA HIS A 101 1.60 -6.67 -30.20
C HIS A 101 1.05 -6.95 -28.81
N LEU A 102 0.08 -6.14 -28.37
CA LEU A 102 -0.58 -6.32 -27.07
C LEU A 102 -1.84 -7.17 -27.24
N SER A 103 -1.86 -8.35 -26.63
CA SER A 103 -2.99 -9.27 -26.72
C SER A 103 -3.98 -9.09 -25.57
N ARG A 104 -3.49 -8.73 -24.38
CA ARG A 104 -4.33 -8.63 -23.19
C ARG A 104 -3.79 -7.62 -22.19
N MET A 105 -4.71 -6.92 -21.53
CA MET A 105 -4.41 -6.05 -20.40
C MET A 105 -5.39 -6.33 -19.24
N MET A 106 -4.84 -6.41 -18.04
CA MET A 106 -5.60 -6.57 -16.80
C MET A 106 -5.13 -5.54 -15.79
N ILE A 107 -6.06 -4.82 -15.16
CA ILE A 107 -5.78 -3.93 -14.02
C ILE A 107 -6.48 -4.50 -12.79
N ARG A 108 -5.70 -4.89 -11.79
CA ARG A 108 -6.18 -5.43 -10.51
C ARG A 108 -6.00 -4.40 -9.42
N PHE A 109 -7.08 -4.10 -8.71
CA PHE A 109 -7.06 -3.21 -7.57
C PHE A 109 -6.96 -4.04 -6.30
N HIS A 110 -5.85 -3.89 -5.58
CA HIS A 110 -5.61 -4.56 -4.32
C HIS A 110 -6.02 -3.69 -3.13
N ASP A 111 -5.95 -4.30 -1.96
CA ASP A 111 -6.02 -3.59 -0.69
C ASP A 111 -4.87 -2.58 -0.53
N PHE A 112 -4.99 -1.69 0.47
CA PHE A 112 -3.96 -0.70 0.81
C PHE A 112 -3.61 0.31 -0.31
N ALA A 113 -4.53 0.53 -1.25
CA ALA A 113 -4.41 1.49 -2.36
C ALA A 113 -3.29 1.15 -3.35
N ILE A 114 -3.02 -0.15 -3.53
CA ILE A 114 -2.07 -0.66 -4.51
C ILE A 114 -2.85 -1.19 -5.72
N GLY A 115 -2.38 -0.89 -6.92
CA GLY A 115 -2.90 -1.43 -8.17
C GLY A 115 -1.81 -2.18 -8.92
N MET A 116 -2.18 -3.26 -9.60
CA MET A 116 -1.31 -4.00 -10.50
C MET A 116 -1.85 -3.91 -11.91
N ILE A 117 -0.95 -3.75 -12.87
CA ILE A 117 -1.25 -3.90 -14.28
C ILE A 117 -0.44 -5.05 -14.85
N SER A 118 -1.13 -5.94 -15.55
CA SER A 118 -0.56 -7.08 -16.25
C SER A 118 -0.82 -6.90 -17.73
N VAL A 119 0.25 -7.00 -18.53
CA VAL A 119 0.21 -6.78 -19.98
C VAL A 119 0.84 -7.99 -20.64
N GLU A 120 0.06 -8.69 -21.45
CA GLU A 120 0.55 -9.77 -22.31
C GLU A 120 0.92 -9.16 -23.66
N ALA A 121 2.16 -9.40 -24.09
CA ALA A 121 2.72 -8.79 -25.29
C ALA A 121 3.60 -9.78 -26.04
N GLU A 122 3.45 -9.81 -27.36
CA GLU A 122 4.33 -10.52 -28.29
C GLU A 122 5.28 -9.52 -28.95
N LEU A 123 6.56 -9.87 -29.06
CA LEU A 123 7.57 -9.03 -29.68
C LEU A 123 8.00 -9.67 -31.01
N PHE A 124 7.99 -8.87 -32.07
CA PHE A 124 8.42 -9.27 -33.40
C PHE A 124 9.66 -8.48 -33.78
N ALA A 125 10.72 -9.17 -34.19
CA ALA A 125 11.94 -8.56 -34.69
C ALA A 125 11.89 -8.49 -36.22
N GLN A 126 12.29 -7.35 -36.79
CA GLN A 126 12.38 -7.21 -38.25
C GLN A 126 13.66 -7.84 -38.84
N GLU A 127 14.61 -8.19 -37.98
CA GLU A 127 15.86 -8.84 -38.34
C GLU A 127 16.22 -9.95 -37.34
N LYS A 128 17.17 -10.81 -37.72
CA LYS A 128 17.65 -11.87 -36.82
C LYS A 128 18.40 -11.24 -35.64
N MET A 129 17.94 -11.52 -34.43
CA MET A 129 18.51 -11.01 -33.18
C MET A 129 19.11 -12.13 -32.34
N SER A 130 20.19 -11.80 -31.63
CA SER A 130 20.72 -12.58 -30.52
C SER A 130 19.81 -12.47 -29.28
N VAL A 131 19.96 -13.39 -28.33
CA VAL A 131 19.18 -13.39 -27.07
C VAL A 131 19.34 -12.08 -26.30
N LYS A 132 20.54 -11.50 -26.30
CA LYS A 132 20.79 -10.20 -25.66
C LYS A 132 20.06 -9.05 -26.36
N GLU A 133 19.96 -9.09 -27.68
CA GLU A 133 19.24 -8.09 -28.47
C GLU A 133 17.73 -8.20 -28.24
N TRP A 134 17.19 -9.42 -28.13
CA TRP A 134 15.80 -9.64 -27.69
C TRP A 134 15.51 -9.06 -26.31
N ARG A 135 16.43 -9.24 -25.34
CA ARG A 135 16.31 -8.60 -24.02
C ARG A 135 16.23 -7.08 -24.15
N LEU A 136 17.12 -6.46 -24.94
CA LEU A 136 17.12 -5.02 -25.15
C LEU A 136 15.82 -4.53 -25.79
N LEU A 137 15.28 -5.28 -26.76
CA LEU A 137 13.99 -4.97 -27.37
C LEU A 137 12.84 -5.03 -26.35
N GLY A 138 12.81 -6.04 -25.49
CA GLY A 138 11.83 -6.14 -24.39
C GLY A 138 12.00 -5.05 -23.32
N GLU A 139 13.23 -4.63 -23.04
CA GLU A 139 13.52 -3.50 -22.15
C GLU A 139 12.99 -2.19 -22.73
N ALA A 140 13.21 -1.94 -24.03
CA ALA A 140 12.68 -0.80 -24.76
C ALA A 140 11.14 -0.82 -24.79
N ALA A 141 10.53 -1.97 -25.07
CA ALA A 141 9.08 -2.17 -25.01
C ALA A 141 8.51 -1.81 -23.64
N GLY A 142 9.09 -2.39 -22.58
CA GLY A 142 8.66 -2.13 -21.21
C GLY A 142 8.81 -0.66 -20.79
N SER A 143 9.77 0.06 -21.36
CA SER A 143 10.00 1.49 -21.07
C SER A 143 8.93 2.39 -21.67
N ARG A 144 8.22 1.92 -22.71
CA ARG A 144 7.10 2.63 -23.34
C ARG A 144 5.74 2.34 -22.70
N LEU A 145 5.62 1.30 -21.86
CA LEU A 145 4.38 0.97 -21.17
C LEU A 145 3.70 2.19 -20.49
N PRO A 146 4.41 3.09 -19.79
CA PRO A 146 3.78 4.25 -19.17
C PRO A 146 2.99 5.15 -20.13
N GLU A 147 3.38 5.23 -21.41
CA GLU A 147 2.77 6.12 -22.42
C GLU A 147 1.28 5.82 -22.62
N PHE A 148 0.92 4.54 -22.64
CA PHE A 148 -0.45 4.08 -22.87
C PHE A 148 -1.08 3.44 -21.63
N CYS A 149 -0.29 2.88 -20.70
CA CYS A 149 -0.84 2.32 -19.46
C CYS A 149 -1.34 3.41 -18.51
N ASN A 150 -0.62 4.54 -18.38
CA ASN A 150 -1.03 5.58 -17.42
C ASN A 150 -2.41 6.20 -17.73
N PRO A 151 -2.76 6.54 -18.99
CA PRO A 151 -4.11 6.97 -19.33
C PRO A 151 -5.19 5.94 -18.92
N LEU A 152 -4.96 4.66 -19.19
CA LEU A 152 -5.90 3.59 -18.88
C LEU A 152 -6.04 3.35 -17.37
N ILE A 153 -4.92 3.39 -16.64
CA ILE A 153 -4.89 3.33 -15.17
C ILE A 153 -5.70 4.49 -14.59
N ASN A 154 -5.53 5.72 -15.09
CA ASN A 154 -6.27 6.88 -14.63
C ASN A 154 -7.77 6.76 -14.93
N ALA A 155 -8.14 6.25 -16.11
CA ALA A 155 -9.54 5.98 -16.45
C ALA A 155 -10.18 4.95 -15.52
N ALA A 156 -9.50 3.82 -15.29
CA ALA A 156 -9.95 2.77 -14.38
C ALA A 156 -10.07 3.27 -12.92
N CYS A 157 -9.09 4.01 -12.42
CA CYS A 157 -9.15 4.63 -11.09
C CYS A 157 -10.30 5.64 -10.97
N THR A 158 -10.54 6.43 -12.01
CA THR A 158 -11.65 7.41 -12.04
C THR A 158 -13.00 6.69 -11.98
N ALA A 159 -13.17 5.63 -12.76
CA ALA A 159 -14.37 4.79 -12.73
C ALA A 159 -14.59 4.19 -11.33
N LEU A 160 -13.53 3.64 -10.73
CA LEU A 160 -13.58 3.06 -9.39
C LEU A 160 -13.97 4.08 -8.32
N ARG A 161 -13.35 5.26 -8.31
CA ARG A 161 -13.63 6.34 -7.34
C ARG A 161 -15.08 6.85 -7.41
N ARG A 162 -15.73 6.77 -8.57
CA ARG A 162 -17.15 7.17 -8.73
C ARG A 162 -18.13 6.20 -8.09
N VAL A 163 -17.73 4.92 -7.99
CA VAL A 163 -18.63 3.83 -7.56
C VAL A 163 -18.35 3.40 -6.12
N VAL A 164 -17.10 3.44 -5.68
CA VAL A 164 -16.72 3.03 -4.33
C VAL A 164 -17.23 4.07 -3.31
N PRO A 165 -18.05 3.65 -2.32
CA PRO A 165 -18.47 4.54 -1.25
C PRO A 165 -17.26 5.16 -0.54
N GLY A 166 -17.33 6.46 -0.22
CA GLY A 166 -16.27 7.16 0.51
C GLY A 166 -15.93 6.49 1.86
N THR A 167 -16.88 5.79 2.47
CA THR A 167 -16.65 4.99 3.67
C THR A 167 -15.67 3.84 3.45
N LEU A 168 -15.57 3.28 2.24
CA LEU A 168 -14.65 2.21 1.90
C LEU A 168 -13.30 2.72 1.35
N MET A 169 -13.17 4.04 1.16
CA MET A 169 -11.92 4.67 0.80
C MET A 169 -11.10 5.04 2.03
N TRP A 170 -9.80 5.21 1.84
CA TRP A 170 -8.92 5.75 2.87
C TRP A 170 -9.24 7.23 3.06
N GLN A 171 -9.21 7.72 4.30
CA GLN A 171 -9.46 9.14 4.59
C GLN A 171 -8.28 10.02 4.12
N GLU A 172 -8.60 11.26 3.74
CA GLU A 172 -7.77 12.21 2.98
C GLU A 172 -6.40 12.53 3.61
N GLY A 173 -6.18 12.28 4.90
CA GLY A 173 -4.87 12.45 5.56
C GLY A 173 -3.74 11.56 5.02
N PHE A 174 -4.07 10.54 4.21
CA PHE A 174 -3.13 9.67 3.49
C PHE A 174 -2.92 10.03 2.01
N GLN A 175 -3.68 11.00 1.46
CA GLN A 175 -3.81 11.24 0.02
C GLN A 175 -2.97 12.41 -0.52
N ASP A 176 -2.48 13.32 0.32
CA ASP A 176 -2.02 14.66 -0.12
C ASP A 176 -0.80 14.72 -1.07
N GLU A 177 -0.08 13.63 -1.36
CA GLU A 177 1.09 13.70 -2.27
C GLU A 177 1.24 12.51 -3.23
N MET A 178 0.31 11.55 -3.26
CA MET A 178 0.35 10.42 -4.21
C MET A 178 -0.59 10.61 -5.41
N ASP A 179 -0.88 11.87 -5.76
CA ASP A 179 -1.86 12.26 -6.77
C ASP A 179 -1.52 11.88 -8.23
N LYS A 180 -0.40 11.18 -8.45
CA LYS A 180 -0.11 10.59 -9.76
C LYS A 180 -0.34 9.09 -9.72
N THR A 181 -1.56 8.68 -10.06
CA THR A 181 -1.82 7.31 -10.49
C THR A 181 -0.95 7.03 -11.72
N SER A 182 0.18 6.38 -11.50
CA SER A 182 1.20 6.17 -12.52
C SER A 182 1.91 4.85 -12.26
N LEU A 183 2.38 4.24 -13.34
CA LEU A 183 3.19 3.03 -13.27
C LEU A 183 4.49 3.32 -12.50
N MET A 184 4.64 2.71 -11.32
CA MET A 184 5.84 2.88 -10.48
C MET A 184 7.05 2.16 -11.07
N TRP A 185 6.85 0.92 -11.49
CA TRP A 185 7.86 0.06 -12.08
C TRP A 185 7.19 -1.09 -12.84
N ALA A 186 7.97 -1.79 -13.66
CA ALA A 186 7.49 -2.96 -14.42
C ALA A 186 8.50 -4.10 -14.31
N HIS A 187 7.97 -5.29 -14.05
CA HIS A 187 8.73 -6.53 -14.09
C HIS A 187 8.37 -7.31 -15.36
N ARG A 188 9.36 -7.67 -16.16
CA ARG A 188 9.19 -8.36 -17.44
C ARG A 188 9.41 -9.86 -17.25
N ILE A 189 8.57 -10.66 -17.89
CA ILE A 189 8.71 -12.11 -17.89
C ILE A 189 8.92 -12.55 -19.33
N PHE A 190 10.13 -12.98 -19.67
CA PHE A 190 10.39 -13.58 -20.96
C PHE A 190 9.91 -15.02 -20.92
N VAL A 191 8.98 -15.36 -21.82
CA VAL A 191 8.43 -16.71 -21.92
C VAL A 191 8.99 -17.37 -23.17
N VAL A 192 9.70 -18.48 -22.99
CA VAL A 192 10.27 -19.28 -24.06
C VAL A 192 9.60 -20.64 -24.04
N GLU A 193 8.78 -20.89 -25.06
CA GLU A 193 8.15 -22.17 -25.30
C GLU A 193 9.04 -23.02 -26.20
N CYS A 194 9.38 -24.23 -25.76
CA CYS A 194 10.24 -25.17 -26.49
C CYS A 194 9.41 -26.37 -26.96
N ALA A 195 9.58 -26.75 -28.23
CA ALA A 195 8.88 -27.90 -28.82
C ALA A 195 9.54 -29.23 -28.41
N GLU A 196 10.87 -29.25 -28.27
CA GLU A 196 11.66 -30.46 -28.06
C GLU A 196 12.67 -30.31 -26.90
N GLN A 197 13.13 -31.44 -26.36
CA GLN A 197 14.06 -31.50 -25.24
C GLN A 197 15.41 -30.83 -25.55
N SER A 198 15.93 -30.97 -26.76
CA SER A 198 17.20 -30.35 -27.17
C SER A 198 17.10 -28.82 -27.20
N GLU A 199 15.97 -28.29 -27.65
CA GLU A 199 15.69 -26.85 -27.64
C GLU A 199 15.56 -26.34 -26.20
N PHE A 200 14.87 -27.10 -25.33
CA PHE A 200 14.76 -26.77 -23.92
C PHE A 200 16.13 -26.69 -23.22
N GLU A 201 17.04 -27.63 -23.50
CA GLU A 201 18.40 -27.61 -22.95
C GLU A 201 19.21 -26.41 -23.47
N GLU A 202 19.11 -26.09 -24.76
CA GLU A 202 19.76 -24.92 -25.35
C GLU A 202 19.26 -23.62 -24.72
N TRP A 203 17.94 -23.42 -24.66
CA TRP A 203 17.36 -22.21 -24.08
C TRP A 203 17.59 -22.09 -22.59
N THR A 204 17.63 -23.20 -21.85
CA THR A 204 18.01 -23.22 -20.44
C THR A 204 19.42 -22.66 -20.25
N GLN A 205 20.36 -23.00 -21.13
CA GLN A 205 21.71 -22.44 -21.10
C GLN A 205 21.74 -20.96 -21.50
N LEU A 206 20.87 -20.51 -22.40
CA LEU A 206 20.83 -19.13 -22.88
C LEU A 206 19.99 -18.18 -22.01
N ALA A 207 19.11 -18.69 -21.15
CA ALA A 207 18.13 -17.91 -20.38
C ALA A 207 18.78 -16.83 -19.50
N HIS A 208 19.98 -17.07 -18.98
CA HIS A 208 20.73 -16.08 -18.20
C HIS A 208 21.05 -14.80 -18.99
N GLN A 209 21.02 -14.83 -20.33
CA GLN A 209 21.25 -13.65 -21.18
C GLN A 209 20.02 -12.75 -21.30
N LEU A 210 18.83 -13.27 -20.98
CA LEU A 210 17.58 -12.51 -20.88
C LEU A 210 17.47 -11.72 -19.56
N ILE A 211 18.35 -12.04 -18.60
CA ILE A 211 18.31 -11.49 -17.26
C ILE A 211 19.55 -10.62 -17.02
N PRO A 212 19.37 -9.35 -16.63
CA PRO A 212 20.50 -8.50 -16.32
C PRO A 212 21.19 -9.00 -15.06
N GLN A 213 22.51 -9.23 -15.16
CA GLN A 213 23.33 -9.66 -14.03
C GLN A 213 23.70 -8.45 -13.18
N HIS A 214 22.85 -8.13 -12.20
CA HIS A 214 23.12 -7.11 -11.19
C HIS A 214 23.78 -7.67 -9.92
N GLN A 215 23.84 -8.99 -9.79
CA GLN A 215 24.39 -9.69 -8.62
C GLN A 215 25.65 -10.49 -9.01
N PRO A 216 26.61 -10.66 -8.09
CA PRO A 216 27.84 -11.41 -8.35
C PRO A 216 27.62 -12.91 -8.51
N LYS A 217 26.44 -13.44 -8.15
CA LYS A 217 26.07 -14.84 -8.36
C LYS A 217 25.12 -14.97 -9.55
N PRO A 218 25.27 -16.02 -10.38
CA PRO A 218 24.31 -16.30 -11.45
C PRO A 218 22.92 -16.58 -10.87
N VAL A 219 21.89 -16.22 -11.63
CA VAL A 219 20.51 -16.53 -11.28
C VAL A 219 20.29 -18.03 -11.42
N GLU A 220 19.79 -18.65 -10.36
CA GLU A 220 19.55 -20.09 -10.30
C GLU A 220 18.12 -20.42 -10.78
N ASN A 221 17.94 -21.63 -11.33
CA ASN A 221 16.61 -22.16 -11.62
C ASN A 221 15.89 -22.49 -10.30
N VAL A 222 14.67 -22.00 -10.13
CA VAL A 222 13.84 -22.25 -8.93
C VAL A 222 12.62 -23.12 -9.20
N SER A 223 12.56 -23.79 -10.36
CA SER A 223 11.52 -24.76 -10.67
C SER A 223 11.70 -26.06 -9.90
N ILE A 224 10.60 -26.56 -9.36
CA ILE A 224 10.45 -27.92 -8.80
C ILE A 224 10.19 -28.93 -9.93
N HIS A 225 9.58 -28.49 -11.03
CA HIS A 225 9.25 -29.33 -12.18
C HIS A 225 10.40 -29.40 -13.19
N GLN A 226 10.68 -30.59 -13.72
CA GLN A 226 11.80 -30.82 -14.66
C GLN A 226 11.58 -30.21 -16.04
N ASN A 227 10.33 -29.98 -16.43
CA ASN A 227 9.95 -29.46 -17.75
C ASN A 227 9.80 -27.94 -17.79
N ILE A 228 10.18 -27.26 -16.70
CA ILE A 228 10.11 -25.81 -16.54
C ILE A 228 11.43 -25.36 -15.92
N CYS A 229 12.04 -24.32 -16.46
CA CYS A 229 13.11 -23.59 -15.80
C CYS A 229 12.67 -22.15 -15.60
N PHE A 230 12.57 -21.72 -14.35
CA PHE A 230 12.20 -20.35 -14.00
C PHE A 230 13.39 -19.67 -13.31
N TYR A 231 13.77 -18.52 -13.85
CA TYR A 231 14.92 -17.74 -13.44
C TYR A 231 14.45 -16.36 -12.94
N PRO A 232 14.19 -16.20 -11.63
CA PRO A 232 13.75 -14.94 -11.06
C PRO A 232 14.90 -13.94 -10.91
N SER A 233 14.67 -12.68 -11.26
CA SER A 233 15.60 -11.58 -10.94
C SER A 233 14.84 -10.28 -10.71
N ILE A 234 15.57 -9.17 -10.57
CA ILE A 234 15.00 -7.82 -10.47
C ILE A 234 14.77 -7.23 -11.86
N GLY A 235 13.55 -6.78 -12.12
CA GLY A 235 13.15 -6.14 -13.37
C GLY A 235 12.84 -7.12 -14.51
N ASN A 236 13.61 -8.21 -14.66
CA ASN A 236 13.36 -9.26 -15.65
C ASN A 236 13.39 -10.65 -15.00
N SER A 237 12.50 -11.54 -15.42
CA SER A 237 12.58 -12.98 -15.20
C SER A 237 12.52 -13.70 -16.54
N ALA A 238 13.00 -14.94 -16.58
CA ALA A 238 12.82 -15.81 -17.73
C ALA A 238 12.14 -17.12 -17.31
N VAL A 239 11.22 -17.61 -18.13
CA VAL A 239 10.71 -18.97 -18.03
C VAL A 239 10.97 -19.69 -19.35
N VAL A 240 11.50 -20.90 -19.26
CA VAL A 240 11.70 -21.82 -20.38
C VAL A 240 10.89 -23.07 -20.07
N TYR A 241 10.08 -23.57 -21.00
CA TYR A 241 9.24 -24.74 -20.73
C TYR A 241 8.97 -25.59 -21.98
N LEU A 242 8.66 -26.87 -21.77
CA LEU A 242 8.29 -27.81 -22.83
C LEU A 242 6.78 -27.74 -23.14
N ALA A 243 6.45 -27.42 -24.39
CA ALA A 243 5.09 -27.17 -24.89
C ALA A 243 4.15 -28.39 -24.84
N GLY A 244 4.70 -29.60 -24.80
CA GLY A 244 3.98 -30.86 -25.05
C GLY A 244 3.08 -31.37 -23.92
N MET A 245 3.04 -30.69 -22.77
CA MET A 245 2.26 -31.13 -21.61
C MET A 245 1.30 -30.02 -21.15
N GLU A 246 0.00 -30.31 -21.17
CA GLU A 246 -1.06 -29.39 -20.73
C GLU A 246 -0.85 -28.91 -19.28
N GLU A 247 -0.38 -29.79 -18.41
CA GLU A 247 -0.07 -29.45 -17.01
C GLU A 247 1.07 -28.43 -16.90
N THR A 248 2.11 -28.56 -17.72
CA THR A 248 3.22 -27.59 -17.79
C THR A 248 2.71 -26.22 -18.18
N ARG A 249 1.81 -26.13 -19.19
CA ARG A 249 1.23 -24.85 -19.62
C ARG A 249 0.42 -24.19 -18.50
N LYS A 250 -0.38 -24.98 -17.77
CA LYS A 250 -1.15 -24.47 -16.62
C LYS A 250 -0.24 -23.93 -15.52
N GLN A 251 0.85 -24.62 -15.22
CA GLN A 251 1.85 -24.18 -14.23
C GLN A 251 2.56 -22.90 -14.69
N VAL A 252 2.94 -22.80 -15.96
CA VAL A 252 3.56 -21.58 -16.51
C VAL A 252 2.58 -20.41 -16.48
N ALA A 253 1.32 -20.64 -16.82
CA ALA A 253 0.27 -19.62 -16.78
C ALA A 253 -0.03 -19.08 -15.37
N SER A 254 0.30 -19.83 -14.30
CA SER A 254 0.14 -19.34 -12.93
C SER A 254 1.33 -18.53 -12.41
N LEU A 255 2.52 -18.64 -13.01
CA LEU A 255 3.74 -17.94 -12.56
C LEU A 255 3.61 -16.42 -12.49
N PRO A 256 2.98 -15.73 -13.47
CA PRO A 256 2.82 -14.28 -13.41
C PRO A 256 2.10 -13.81 -12.15
N ARG A 257 1.19 -14.62 -11.59
CA ARG A 257 0.42 -14.29 -10.39
C ARG A 257 1.32 -14.08 -9.16
N VAL A 258 2.35 -14.91 -8.98
CA VAL A 258 3.27 -14.78 -7.83
C VAL A 258 4.11 -13.51 -7.96
N ILE A 259 4.56 -13.22 -9.19
CA ILE A 259 5.34 -12.02 -9.50
C ILE A 259 4.48 -10.77 -9.31
N GLU A 260 3.21 -10.81 -9.74
CA GLU A 260 2.26 -9.72 -9.51
C GLU A 260 2.01 -9.50 -8.02
N LEU A 261 1.82 -10.57 -7.25
CA LEU A 261 1.63 -10.49 -5.80
C LEU A 261 2.87 -9.86 -5.14
N GLN A 262 4.06 -10.31 -5.53
CA GLN A 262 5.32 -9.77 -5.06
C GLN A 262 5.47 -8.28 -5.43
N ASN A 263 5.12 -7.89 -6.66
CA ASN A 263 5.13 -6.51 -7.12
C ASN A 263 4.21 -5.63 -6.27
N ALA A 264 2.99 -6.10 -6.03
CA ALA A 264 2.00 -5.39 -5.24
C ALA A 264 2.52 -5.16 -3.81
N TYR A 265 3.02 -6.21 -3.15
CA TYR A 265 3.54 -6.07 -1.80
C TYR A 265 4.79 -5.23 -1.74
N TRP A 266 5.74 -5.41 -2.65
CA TRP A 266 6.94 -4.58 -2.68
C TRP A 266 6.60 -3.09 -2.83
N ALA A 267 5.71 -2.73 -3.76
CA ALA A 267 5.25 -1.36 -3.95
C ALA A 267 4.48 -0.82 -2.72
N GLY A 268 3.66 -1.67 -2.10
CA GLY A 268 2.97 -1.35 -0.85
C GLY A 268 3.92 -1.05 0.30
N ALA A 269 4.92 -1.91 0.50
CA ALA A 269 5.93 -1.76 1.52
C ALA A 269 6.75 -0.48 1.31
N ASP A 270 7.15 -0.17 0.06
CA ASP A 270 7.86 1.07 -0.25
C ASP A 270 7.00 2.31 0.03
N SER A 271 5.72 2.28 -0.35
CA SER A 271 4.77 3.36 -0.04
C SER A 271 4.64 3.59 1.48
N ILE A 272 4.47 2.51 2.25
CA ILE A 272 4.40 2.56 3.73
C ILE A 272 5.70 3.12 4.31
N ASN A 273 6.85 2.64 3.84
CA ASN A 273 8.16 3.04 4.30
C ASN A 273 8.41 4.54 4.11
N GLN A 274 8.10 5.08 2.92
CA GLN A 274 8.21 6.50 2.62
C GLN A 274 7.23 7.35 3.44
N LYS A 275 6.01 6.86 3.66
CA LYS A 275 5.01 7.53 4.49
C LYS A 275 5.45 7.60 5.95
N LEU A 276 5.91 6.50 6.54
CA LEU A 276 6.44 6.47 7.90
C LEU A 276 7.59 7.46 8.05
N PHE A 277 8.53 7.48 7.11
CA PHE A 277 9.64 8.43 7.14
C PHE A 277 9.15 9.88 7.18
N ARG A 278 8.21 10.25 6.29
CA ARG A 278 7.61 11.60 6.27
C ARG A 278 6.90 11.93 7.58
N GLN A 279 6.13 11.00 8.15
CA GLN A 279 5.42 11.23 9.40
C GLN A 279 6.38 11.38 10.58
N ILE A 280 7.46 10.60 10.64
CA ILE A 280 8.52 10.74 11.66
C ILE A 280 9.17 12.14 11.56
N VAL A 281 9.49 12.59 10.34
CA VAL A 281 10.06 13.92 10.12
C VAL A 281 9.08 15.00 10.54
N ARG A 282 7.82 14.91 10.11
CA ARG A 282 6.76 15.88 10.47
C ARG A 282 6.59 15.97 11.98
N PHE A 283 6.47 14.86 12.69
CA PHE A 283 6.33 14.85 14.15
C PHE A 283 7.58 15.31 14.90
N SER A 284 8.75 15.21 14.28
CA SER A 284 9.98 15.74 14.88
C SER A 284 10.05 17.27 14.79
N ILE A 285 9.41 17.87 13.78
CA ILE A 285 9.41 19.31 13.53
C ILE A 285 8.22 19.99 14.22
N ASP A 286 7.01 19.44 14.03
CA ASP A 286 5.76 20.00 14.55
C ASP A 286 5.59 19.66 16.04
N LYS A 287 5.90 20.62 16.91
CA LYS A 287 5.58 20.52 18.33
C LYS A 287 4.13 20.91 18.55
N LYS A 288 3.26 19.91 18.73
CA LYS A 288 1.90 20.09 19.23
C LYS A 288 1.92 20.24 20.75
N ASP A 289 1.19 21.24 21.25
CA ASP A 289 1.21 21.61 22.67
C ASP A 289 -0.17 21.57 23.34
N SER A 290 -1.27 21.69 22.58
CA SER A 290 -2.61 21.60 23.13
C SER A 290 -3.06 20.15 23.35
N ILE A 291 -3.93 19.91 24.34
CA ILE A 291 -4.45 18.56 24.64
C ILE A 291 -5.16 17.96 23.42
N GLY A 292 -5.97 18.77 22.72
CA GLY A 292 -6.71 18.30 21.54
C GLY A 292 -5.79 17.87 20.40
N GLU A 293 -4.76 18.67 20.10
CA GLU A 293 -3.78 18.31 19.07
C GLU A 293 -2.94 17.08 19.46
N LEU A 294 -2.60 16.93 20.75
CA LEU A 294 -1.90 15.73 21.24
C LEU A 294 -2.77 14.48 21.16
N GLN A 295 -4.09 14.60 21.40
CA GLN A 295 -5.05 13.51 21.23
C GLN A 295 -5.15 13.09 19.76
N GLU A 296 -5.41 14.05 18.86
CA GLU A 296 -5.46 13.81 17.41
C GLU A 296 -4.17 13.18 16.90
N GLN A 297 -3.02 13.68 17.35
CA GLN A 297 -1.72 13.12 17.02
C GLN A 297 -1.56 11.67 17.48
N SER A 298 -2.02 11.33 18.68
CA SER A 298 -1.96 9.95 19.20
C SER A 298 -2.88 9.00 18.43
N GLU A 299 -4.10 9.45 18.10
CA GLU A 299 -5.06 8.69 17.29
C GLU A 299 -4.50 8.41 15.89
N ASN A 300 -3.93 9.43 15.23
CA ASN A 300 -3.28 9.28 13.92
C ASN A 300 -2.12 8.27 13.97
N ILE A 301 -1.32 8.29 15.04
CA ILE A 301 -0.22 7.32 15.20
C ILE A 301 -0.77 5.89 15.32
N LEU A 302 -1.77 5.70 16.17
CA LEU A 302 -2.40 4.38 16.37
C LEU A 302 -3.01 3.84 15.08
N GLU A 303 -3.66 4.70 14.29
CA GLU A 303 -4.25 4.29 13.01
C GLU A 303 -3.18 3.77 12.04
N ILE A 304 -2.05 4.48 11.90
CA ILE A 304 -0.93 4.05 11.05
C ILE A 304 -0.36 2.70 11.52
N VAL A 305 -0.18 2.52 12.83
CA VAL A 305 0.32 1.27 13.42
C VAL A 305 -0.63 0.11 13.11
N GLU A 306 -1.93 0.32 13.29
CA GLU A 306 -2.95 -0.68 12.99
C GLU A 306 -2.94 -1.05 11.51
N GLN A 307 -2.87 -0.07 10.61
CA GLN A 307 -2.84 -0.29 9.17
C GLN A 307 -1.63 -1.13 8.71
N ILE A 308 -0.44 -0.84 9.23
CA ILE A 308 0.78 -1.60 8.91
C ILE A 308 0.67 -3.03 9.44
N THR A 309 0.09 -3.19 10.63
CA THR A 309 -0.15 -4.50 11.23
C THR A 309 -1.10 -5.34 10.35
N ILE A 310 -2.20 -4.73 9.88
CA ILE A 310 -3.16 -5.37 8.97
C ILE A 310 -2.49 -5.72 7.64
N TYR A 311 -1.71 -4.80 7.06
CA TYR A 311 -0.95 -5.04 5.83
C TYR A 311 -0.03 -6.26 5.95
N ASN A 312 0.76 -6.33 7.02
CA ASN A 312 1.66 -7.46 7.29
C ASN A 312 0.90 -8.76 7.51
N ALA A 313 -0.24 -8.73 8.21
CA ALA A 313 -1.08 -9.90 8.44
C ALA A 313 -1.69 -10.42 7.12
N VAL A 314 -2.21 -9.53 6.27
CA VAL A 314 -2.77 -9.87 4.97
C VAL A 314 -1.69 -10.46 4.07
N MET A 315 -0.52 -9.81 3.96
CA MET A 315 0.60 -10.32 3.18
C MET A 315 1.00 -11.73 3.61
N LYS A 316 1.23 -11.95 4.91
CA LYS A 316 1.59 -13.27 5.45
C LYS A 316 0.52 -14.31 5.14
N ASN A 317 -0.76 -13.96 5.27
CA ASN A 317 -1.85 -14.86 4.94
C ASN A 317 -1.82 -15.30 3.46
N HIS A 318 -1.57 -14.39 2.52
CA HIS A 318 -1.43 -14.76 1.11
C HIS A 318 -0.20 -15.65 0.85
N ILE A 319 0.94 -15.36 1.48
CA ILE A 319 2.15 -16.19 1.36
C ILE A 319 1.87 -17.62 1.84
N THR A 320 1.17 -17.78 2.97
CA THR A 320 0.84 -19.12 3.51
C THR A 320 -0.10 -19.94 2.64
N GLN A 321 -0.70 -19.32 1.63
CA GLN A 321 -1.63 -19.95 0.68
C GLN A 321 -1.03 -20.10 -0.72
N LEU A 322 0.27 -19.84 -0.87
CA LEU A 322 0.95 -20.11 -2.13
C LEU A 322 1.15 -21.62 -2.29
N ALA A 323 1.06 -22.10 -3.54
CA ALA A 323 1.42 -23.49 -3.84
C ALA A 323 2.94 -23.71 -3.61
N PRO A 324 3.42 -24.95 -3.45
CA PRO A 324 4.83 -25.22 -3.19
C PRO A 324 5.80 -24.57 -4.18
N GLN A 325 5.51 -24.62 -5.48
CA GLN A 325 6.30 -23.95 -6.53
C GLN A 325 6.32 -22.43 -6.36
N ASP A 326 5.17 -21.86 -6.02
CA ASP A 326 4.99 -20.41 -5.84
C ASP A 326 5.74 -19.90 -4.60
N ILE A 327 5.84 -20.70 -3.54
CA ILE A 327 6.63 -20.38 -2.33
C ILE A 327 8.12 -20.23 -2.69
N VAL A 328 8.69 -21.18 -3.44
CA VAL A 328 10.12 -21.12 -3.83
C VAL A 328 10.39 -19.89 -4.70
N ILE A 329 9.46 -19.57 -5.61
CA ILE A 329 9.54 -18.37 -6.45
C ILE A 329 9.45 -17.11 -5.59
N TRP A 330 8.47 -17.04 -4.69
CA TRP A 330 8.28 -15.92 -3.77
C TRP A 330 9.55 -15.65 -2.95
N GLU A 331 10.12 -16.67 -2.32
CA GLU A 331 11.33 -16.53 -1.51
C GLU A 331 12.53 -16.03 -2.34
N SER A 332 12.70 -16.55 -3.55
CA SER A 332 13.77 -16.11 -4.44
C SER A 332 13.60 -14.67 -4.89
N LEU A 333 12.37 -14.25 -5.24
CA LEU A 333 12.06 -12.87 -5.59
C LEU A 333 12.20 -11.93 -4.38
N ALA A 334 11.71 -12.33 -3.21
CA ALA A 334 11.84 -11.55 -1.98
C ALA A 334 13.30 -11.29 -1.60
N LYS A 335 14.17 -12.28 -1.82
CA LYS A 335 15.62 -12.12 -1.69
C LYS A 335 16.21 -11.21 -2.76
N ALA A 336 15.88 -11.44 -4.03
CA ALA A 336 16.40 -10.67 -5.16
C ALA A 336 16.03 -9.19 -5.07
N TRP A 337 14.81 -8.88 -4.64
CA TRP A 337 14.24 -7.54 -4.54
C TRP A 337 14.41 -6.90 -3.16
N ARG A 338 15.07 -7.62 -2.24
CA ARG A 338 15.35 -7.16 -0.88
C ARG A 338 14.09 -6.78 -0.09
N LEU A 339 12.98 -7.50 -0.33
CA LEU A 339 11.71 -7.26 0.36
C LEU A 339 11.89 -7.35 1.89
N ASN A 340 12.66 -8.33 2.38
CA ASN A 340 12.89 -8.49 3.82
C ASN A 340 13.60 -7.28 4.43
N GLN A 341 14.59 -6.70 3.74
CA GLN A 341 15.28 -5.49 4.21
C GLN A 341 14.35 -4.27 4.26
N LEU A 342 13.42 -4.19 3.29
CA LEU A 342 12.40 -3.16 3.26
C LEU A 342 11.41 -3.31 4.44
N LEU A 343 10.97 -4.55 4.73
CA LEU A 343 10.10 -4.86 5.87
C LEU A 343 10.80 -4.58 7.21
N GLU A 344 12.06 -4.97 7.37
CA GLU A 344 12.88 -4.64 8.55
C GLU A 344 12.96 -3.12 8.75
N SER A 345 13.18 -2.36 7.66
CA SER A 345 13.22 -0.89 7.71
C SER A 345 11.88 -0.25 8.09
N ILE A 346 10.76 -0.90 7.76
CA ILE A 346 9.42 -0.49 8.20
C ILE A 346 9.27 -0.77 9.70
N ASP A 347 9.68 -1.93 10.19
CA ASP A 347 9.60 -2.31 11.60
C ASP A 347 10.44 -1.39 12.50
N GLU A 348 11.65 -1.01 12.06
CA GLU A 348 12.50 -0.02 12.76
C GLU A 348 11.82 1.35 12.86
N LYS A 349 11.22 1.82 11.76
CA LYS A 349 10.48 3.08 11.75
C LYS A 349 9.21 3.00 12.59
N LEU A 350 8.51 1.88 12.57
CA LEU A 350 7.32 1.63 13.38
C LEU A 350 7.65 1.67 14.88
N SER A 351 8.75 1.05 15.29
CA SER A 351 9.26 1.13 16.67
C SER A 351 9.58 2.56 17.08
N THR A 352 10.24 3.32 16.21
CA THR A 352 10.49 4.76 16.42
C THR A 352 9.18 5.53 16.60
N PHE A 353 8.19 5.22 15.77
CA PHE A 353 6.87 5.86 15.79
C PHE A 353 6.08 5.55 17.06
N GLN A 354 6.15 4.32 17.56
CA GLN A 354 5.57 3.91 18.84
C GLN A 354 6.21 4.65 20.01
N GLN A 355 7.54 4.81 20.02
CA GLN A 355 8.23 5.61 21.04
C GLN A 355 7.82 7.10 20.99
N MET A 356 7.54 7.64 19.79
CA MET A 356 6.99 8.99 19.67
C MET A 356 5.58 9.08 20.27
N ASN A 357 4.73 8.06 20.06
CA ASN A 357 3.41 8.00 20.69
C ASN A 357 3.49 7.99 22.21
N GLU A 358 4.38 7.20 22.81
CA GLU A 358 4.58 7.18 24.26
C GLU A 358 4.95 8.57 24.81
N ARG A 359 5.79 9.31 24.07
CA ARG A 359 6.13 10.71 24.43
C ARG A 359 4.92 11.63 24.32
N VAL A 360 4.10 11.49 23.28
CA VAL A 360 2.86 12.26 23.09
C VAL A 360 1.88 11.98 24.24
N LEU A 361 1.65 10.71 24.58
CA LEU A 361 0.82 10.29 25.71
C LEU A 361 1.34 10.82 27.04
N SER A 362 2.65 10.76 27.28
CA SER A 362 3.26 11.33 28.47
C SER A 362 3.02 12.85 28.57
N ARG A 363 3.18 13.59 27.47
CA ARG A 363 2.89 15.04 27.42
C ARG A 363 1.41 15.33 27.68
N LEU A 364 0.51 14.54 27.08
CA LEU A 364 -0.92 14.66 27.26
C LEU A 364 -1.31 14.44 28.73
N LEU A 365 -0.82 13.37 29.36
CA LEU A 365 -1.06 13.09 30.77
C LEU A 365 -0.50 14.20 31.68
N ASN A 366 0.70 14.70 31.39
CA ASN A 366 1.28 15.82 32.13
C ASN A 366 0.44 17.10 32.01
N ARG A 367 -0.08 17.42 30.82
CA ARG A 367 -0.97 18.57 30.61
C ARG A 367 -2.33 18.38 31.31
N GLN A 368 -2.92 17.20 31.24
CA GLN A 368 -4.16 16.90 31.97
C GLN A 368 -3.97 16.99 33.49
N ASN A 369 -2.87 16.44 34.02
CA ASN A 369 -2.53 16.55 35.43
C ASN A 369 -2.28 18.00 35.86
N SER A 370 -1.59 18.80 35.05
CA SER A 370 -1.40 20.24 35.29
C SER A 370 -2.73 20.99 35.34
N ARG A 371 -3.65 20.68 34.41
CA ARG A 371 -4.99 21.25 34.36
C ARG A 371 -5.81 20.89 35.61
N LEU A 372 -5.76 19.62 36.02
CA LEU A 372 -6.45 19.14 37.23
C LEU A 372 -5.87 19.80 38.49
N ASN A 373 -4.55 19.86 38.62
CA ASN A 373 -3.88 20.56 39.74
C ASN A 373 -4.27 22.03 39.79
N THR A 374 -4.36 22.70 38.63
CA THR A 374 -4.80 24.09 38.54
C THR A 374 -6.26 24.23 39.01
N MET A 375 -7.15 23.33 38.60
CA MET A 375 -8.55 23.33 39.09
C MET A 375 -8.62 23.10 40.60
N VAL A 376 -7.87 22.12 41.12
CA VAL A 376 -7.80 21.85 42.57
C VAL A 376 -7.29 23.08 43.33
N LEU A 377 -6.28 23.78 42.80
CA LEU A 377 -5.77 25.01 43.40
C LEU A 377 -6.82 26.11 43.42
N VAL A 378 -7.56 26.30 42.32
CA VAL A 378 -8.68 27.26 42.25
C VAL A 378 -9.76 26.90 43.28
N PHE A 379 -10.18 25.65 43.37
CA PHE A 379 -11.17 25.21 44.35
C PHE A 379 -10.69 25.39 45.78
N THR A 380 -9.45 24.98 46.09
CA THR A 380 -8.84 25.13 47.42
C THR A 380 -8.80 26.59 47.83
N PHE A 381 -8.46 27.49 46.90
CA PHE A 381 -8.41 28.93 47.15
C PHE A 381 -9.81 29.52 47.39
N VAL A 382 -10.81 29.12 46.59
CA VAL A 382 -12.21 29.52 46.81
C VAL A 382 -12.70 29.04 48.18
N SER A 383 -12.42 27.79 48.55
CA SER A 383 -12.77 27.25 49.87
C SER A 383 -12.08 28.01 51.01
N LEU A 384 -10.81 28.36 50.85
CA LEU A 384 -10.06 29.13 51.85
C LEU A 384 -10.67 30.53 52.03
N ILE A 385 -11.05 31.21 50.94
CA ILE A 385 -11.78 32.48 51.00
C ILE A 385 -13.09 32.33 51.77
N THR A 386 -13.87 31.27 51.50
CA THR A 386 -15.14 31.01 52.20
C THR A 386 -14.93 30.79 53.71
N VAL A 387 -13.87 30.07 54.10
CA VAL A 387 -13.51 29.88 55.51
C VAL A 387 -13.13 31.21 56.16
N PHE A 388 -12.34 32.04 55.47
CA PHE A 388 -11.98 33.38 55.95
C PHE A 388 -13.22 34.26 56.16
N PHE A 389 -14.17 34.26 55.22
CA PHE A 389 -15.45 34.96 55.39
C PHE A 389 -16.23 34.45 56.60
N SER A 390 -16.30 33.13 56.79
CA SER A 390 -17.01 32.53 57.93
C SER A 390 -16.38 32.90 59.27
N ILE A 391 -15.04 32.92 59.36
CA ILE A 391 -14.31 33.37 60.56
C ILE A 391 -14.52 34.86 60.80
N PHE A 392 -14.50 35.66 59.74
CA PHE A 392 -14.73 37.10 59.82
C PHE A 392 -16.14 37.41 60.32
N ASP A 393 -17.16 36.75 59.77
CA ASP A 393 -18.55 36.90 60.24
C ASP A 393 -18.70 36.45 61.70
N PHE A 394 -18.05 35.36 62.10
CA PHE A 394 -18.05 34.89 63.49
C PHE A 394 -17.37 35.86 64.47
N THR A 395 -16.17 36.35 64.14
CA THR A 395 -15.41 37.31 64.97
C THR A 395 -16.09 38.69 65.05
N GLN A 396 -16.87 39.06 64.05
CA GLN A 396 -17.66 40.30 64.05
C GLN A 396 -19.02 40.19 64.74
N GLY A 397 -19.43 38.99 65.18
CA GLY A 397 -20.66 38.76 65.94
C GLY A 397 -20.77 39.51 67.29
N GLY A 398 -19.80 40.36 67.64
CA GLY A 398 -19.84 41.21 68.83
C GLY A 398 -19.07 42.55 68.77
N LEU A 399 -18.45 42.93 67.65
CA LEU A 399 -17.64 44.16 67.53
C LEU A 399 -18.06 44.99 66.30
N THR A 400 -18.44 46.25 66.51
CA THR A 400 -18.79 47.22 65.45
C THR A 400 -17.54 47.69 64.71
N VAL A 401 -17.12 46.93 63.70
CA VAL A 401 -16.04 47.33 62.78
C VAL A 401 -16.58 48.38 61.78
N PRO A 402 -15.85 49.47 61.49
CA PRO A 402 -16.26 50.48 60.52
C PRO A 402 -16.51 49.88 59.12
N ASN A 403 -17.65 50.23 58.50
CA ASN A 403 -18.06 49.72 57.18
C ASN A 403 -17.01 49.93 56.09
N VAL A 404 -16.18 50.97 56.19
CA VAL A 404 -15.11 51.28 55.21
C VAL A 404 -14.04 50.18 55.17
N ILE A 405 -13.66 49.62 56.33
CA ILE A 405 -12.68 48.53 56.42
C ILE A 405 -13.28 47.23 55.89
N ARG A 406 -14.57 47.00 56.14
CA ARG A 406 -15.30 45.84 55.61
C ARG A 406 -15.37 45.89 54.07
N SER A 407 -15.75 47.03 53.50
CA SER A 407 -15.84 47.19 52.05
C SER A 407 -14.49 47.13 51.36
N SER A 408 -13.41 47.66 51.95
CA SER A 408 -12.07 47.59 51.35
C SER A 408 -11.50 46.18 51.34
N LEU A 409 -11.73 45.39 52.42
CA LEU A 409 -11.25 44.01 52.50
C LEU A 409 -11.99 43.09 51.51
N VAL A 410 -13.31 43.25 51.38
CA VAL A 410 -14.12 42.57 50.36
C VAL A 410 -13.64 42.93 48.96
N LEU A 411 -13.36 44.21 48.70
CA LEU A 411 -12.85 44.67 47.40
C LEU A 411 -11.50 44.04 47.06
N VAL A 412 -10.55 44.01 48.02
CA VAL A 412 -9.23 43.40 47.83
C VAL A 412 -9.36 41.89 47.56
N LEU A 413 -10.24 41.19 48.28
CA LEU A 413 -10.52 39.78 48.04
C LEU A 413 -11.15 39.53 46.66
N ILE A 414 -12.08 40.37 46.22
CA ILE A 414 -12.67 40.30 44.88
C ILE A 414 -11.60 40.56 43.81
N ILE A 415 -10.72 41.54 43.99
CA ILE A 415 -9.63 41.84 43.06
C ILE A 415 -8.63 40.67 42.99
N LEU A 416 -8.26 40.09 44.13
CA LEU A 416 -7.41 38.89 44.19
C LEU A 416 -8.08 37.70 43.51
N MET A 417 -9.38 37.51 43.72
CA MET A 417 -10.17 36.46 43.08
C MET A 417 -10.21 36.66 41.56
N VAL A 418 -10.52 37.86 41.08
CA VAL A 418 -10.57 38.18 39.63
C VAL A 418 -9.20 38.05 38.99
N PHE A 419 -8.13 38.53 39.65
CA PHE A 419 -6.76 38.38 39.15
C PHE A 419 -6.33 36.92 39.08
N MET A 420 -6.64 36.13 40.12
CA MET A 420 -6.34 34.69 40.14
C MET A 420 -7.15 33.95 39.09
N VAL A 421 -8.46 34.17 38.99
CA VAL A 421 -9.33 33.57 37.97
C VAL A 421 -8.82 33.92 36.58
N ARG A 422 -8.51 35.19 36.32
CA ARG A 422 -7.96 35.64 35.03
C ARG A 422 -6.61 35.00 34.73
N ARG A 423 -5.72 34.91 35.72
CA ARG A 423 -4.39 34.28 35.56
C ARG A 423 -4.50 32.77 35.34
N SER A 424 -5.42 32.10 36.03
CA SER A 424 -5.72 30.68 35.79
C SER A 424 -6.41 30.46 34.44
N MET A 425 -7.27 31.37 33.97
CA MET A 425 -7.87 31.28 32.64
C MET A 425 -6.85 31.52 31.52
N GLN A 426 -5.89 32.44 31.70
CA GLN A 426 -4.77 32.59 30.77
C GLN A 426 -3.93 31.32 30.69
N TRP A 427 -3.62 30.69 31.83
CA TRP A 427 -2.91 29.42 31.90
C TRP A 427 -3.69 28.20 31.36
N LEU A 428 -5.02 28.31 31.26
CA LEU A 428 -5.89 27.25 30.71
C LEU A 428 -6.07 27.37 29.19
N ASN A 429 -5.81 28.55 28.63
CA ASN A 429 -5.94 28.84 27.20
C ASN A 429 -4.58 28.80 26.45
N GLU A 430 -3.47 28.65 27.18
CA GLU A 430 -2.10 28.33 26.70
C GLU A 430 -1.75 26.86 27.01
#